data_AF-A0A3N5S4F7-F1
#
_entry.id   AF-A0A3N5S4F7-F1
#
_cell.length_a   1.000
_cell.length_b   1.000
_cell.length_c   1.000
_cell.angle_alpha   90.00
_cell.angle_beta   90.00
_cell.angle_gamma   90.00
#
_symmetry.space_group_name_H-M   'P 1'
#
loop_
_entity.id
_entity.type
_entity.pdbx_description
1 polymer ?
#
loop_
_entity_poly.entity_id
_entity_poly.type
_entity_poly.pdbx_seq_one_letter_code
_entity_poly.pdbx_strand_id
1 'polypeptide(L)'
;TVAVSDTGLSVPLAEQAAIFDEFRQSDRTVARGYGGLGIGLAICRQIIELHGGKIGIHSSGEENSGSTFYFSLPAIPAATPAPLAEPSQVVLILTEHVQRSFPLRQHLERQGFRAQVLGILQTPNWLEELLAIRPGALVLDLPAARRGWEIIDILKKHPATQELPILFYSLLQEQDSGSMLMLDYLVKPLAADGLAQALQRYGVAPAADCEQRMVLVVDDDPEILALHARLVEEHLPECRVTCASNGREALEQMQTHPPALVLLDLMMPEMDGMAVLNAMQSDKRLQGIPVIVLTAQHLSSEEMTLLNQGVVAVLGKGLFTAAETLTHIEHALAYHKRLGSENQRLVRKVMAYLHENFAQPIIREQLASYAGVSERHLNRCFMQETGTTPLTYLNRYRIQEARKLLAEGQLSVIEVMGRVGFSESSYFTRIFRREVGVSPGAYKKGSRP
;
A
#
# COMPACT_ATOMS: atom_id res chain seq x y z
N THR A 1 27.60 -19.06 0.15
CA THR A 1 28.44 -17.85 0.01
C THR A 1 27.55 -16.71 -0.44
N VAL A 2 27.69 -15.55 0.17
CA VAL A 2 26.95 -14.32 -0.14
C VAL A 2 27.95 -13.29 -0.64
N ALA A 3 27.59 -12.51 -1.67
CA ALA A 3 28.42 -11.45 -2.25
C ALA A 3 27.63 -10.15 -2.40
N VAL A 4 28.30 -9.02 -2.16
CA VAL A 4 27.75 -7.66 -2.27
C VAL A 4 28.70 -6.86 -3.14
N SER A 5 28.20 -6.33 -4.26
CA SER A 5 28.97 -5.54 -5.22
C SER A 5 28.54 -4.08 -5.20
N ASP A 6 29.52 -3.19 -5.24
CA ASP A 6 29.32 -1.74 -5.37
C ASP A 6 30.06 -1.20 -6.60
N THR A 7 29.60 -0.07 -7.13
CA THR A 7 30.22 0.65 -8.25
C THR A 7 31.09 1.83 -7.77
N GLY A 8 31.53 1.79 -6.51
CA GLY A 8 32.29 2.84 -5.85
C GLY A 8 33.79 2.75 -6.14
N LEU A 9 34.59 3.24 -5.20
CA LEU A 9 36.04 3.18 -5.31
C LEU A 9 36.52 1.73 -5.14
N SER A 10 37.39 1.29 -6.04
CA SER A 10 38.08 0.01 -5.93
C SER A 10 39.05 0.03 -4.75
N VAL A 11 39.11 -1.05 -3.99
CA VAL A 11 40.15 -1.24 -2.96
C VAL A 11 41.47 -1.71 -3.62
N PRO A 12 42.60 -1.01 -3.40
CA PRO A 12 43.91 -1.40 -3.92
C PRO A 12 44.33 -2.79 -3.45
N LEU A 13 44.97 -3.58 -4.32
CA LEU A 13 45.39 -4.96 -4.02
C LEU A 13 46.23 -5.08 -2.73
N ALA A 14 47.09 -4.10 -2.45
CA ALA A 14 47.92 -4.07 -1.25
C ALA A 14 47.13 -3.83 0.05
N GLU A 15 45.91 -3.26 -0.04
CA GLU A 15 45.08 -2.91 1.12
C GLU A 15 43.99 -3.95 1.39
N GLN A 16 43.68 -4.85 0.45
CA GLN A 16 42.55 -5.78 0.54
C GLN A 16 42.59 -6.73 1.75
N ALA A 17 43.77 -7.15 2.21
CA ALA A 17 43.90 -7.97 3.41
C ALA A 17 43.70 -7.15 4.70
N ALA A 18 44.05 -5.88 4.62
CA ALA A 18 44.21 -4.95 5.71
C ALA A 18 42.92 -4.21 6.08
N ILE A 19 41.99 -4.03 5.14
CA ILE A 19 40.70 -3.35 5.38
C ILE A 19 39.84 -4.03 6.46
N PHE A 20 40.15 -5.28 6.83
CA PHE A 20 39.44 -6.03 7.87
C PHE A 20 40.07 -5.86 9.26
N ASP A 21 41.16 -5.11 9.40
CA ASP A 21 41.78 -4.80 10.69
C ASP A 21 41.02 -3.66 11.39
N GLU A 22 40.96 -3.70 12.72
CA GLU A 22 40.34 -2.62 13.51
C GLU A 22 41.09 -1.29 13.34
N PHE A 23 40.33 -0.20 13.30
CA PHE A 23 40.83 1.18 13.17
C PHE A 23 41.62 1.46 11.89
N ARG A 24 41.49 0.59 10.89
CA ARG A 24 42.18 0.76 9.61
C ARG A 24 41.30 1.55 8.64
N GLN A 25 41.86 2.65 8.13
CA GLN A 25 41.26 3.48 7.09
C GLN A 25 42.24 3.56 5.91
N SER A 26 41.72 3.56 4.68
CA SER A 26 42.56 3.80 3.51
C SER A 26 42.95 5.28 3.45
N ASP A 27 44.21 5.58 3.15
CA ASP A 27 44.71 6.95 3.01
C ASP A 27 43.91 7.76 1.97
N ARG A 28 43.32 7.07 0.97
CA ARG A 28 42.44 7.66 -0.06
C ARG A 28 41.08 8.09 0.48
N THR A 29 40.55 7.39 1.48
CA THR A 29 39.27 7.69 2.14
C THR A 29 39.42 8.89 3.07
N VAL A 30 40.55 8.96 3.78
CA VAL A 30 40.94 10.08 4.65
C VAL A 30 41.18 11.37 3.83
N ALA A 31 41.88 11.27 2.69
CA ALA A 31 42.18 12.41 1.83
C ALA A 31 40.94 13.07 1.18
N ARG A 32 39.80 12.39 1.14
CA ARG A 32 38.54 12.88 0.54
C ARG A 32 37.44 13.22 1.55
N GLY A 33 37.75 13.21 2.85
CA GLY A 33 36.82 13.65 3.90
C GLY A 33 35.71 12.65 4.28
N TYR A 34 35.80 11.40 3.83
CA TYR A 34 34.90 10.33 4.26
C TYR A 34 35.40 9.77 5.61
N GLY A 35 34.93 10.34 6.71
CA GLY A 35 35.30 9.91 8.06
C GLY A 35 34.47 8.74 8.58
N GLY A 36 35.11 7.76 9.21
CA GLY A 36 34.48 6.67 9.97
C GLY A 36 35.51 5.90 10.77
N LEU A 37 35.16 5.32 11.93
CA LEU A 37 36.14 4.75 12.89
C LEU A 37 36.97 3.56 12.36
N GLY A 38 36.67 3.01 11.18
CA GLY A 38 37.39 1.85 10.62
C GLY A 38 37.09 0.52 11.32
N ILE A 39 35.90 0.39 11.93
CA ILE A 39 35.55 -0.77 12.77
C ILE A 39 34.58 -1.74 12.06
N GLY A 40 33.81 -1.28 11.07
CA GLY A 40 32.71 -2.06 10.49
C GLY A 40 33.12 -3.41 9.89
N LEU A 41 34.17 -3.43 9.05
CA LEU A 41 34.65 -4.67 8.42
C LEU A 41 35.32 -5.62 9.43
N ALA A 42 35.96 -5.08 10.47
CA ALA A 42 36.53 -5.87 11.55
C ALA A 42 35.45 -6.59 12.37
N ILE A 43 34.36 -5.89 12.71
CA ILE A 43 33.18 -6.52 13.36
C ILE A 43 32.59 -7.61 12.46
N CYS A 44 32.40 -7.34 11.16
CA CYS A 44 31.90 -8.33 10.22
C CYS A 44 32.77 -9.58 10.18
N ARG A 45 34.10 -9.40 10.12
CA ARG A 45 35.08 -10.51 10.16
C ARG A 45 34.94 -11.32 11.44
N GLN A 46 34.91 -10.66 12.60
CA GLN A 46 34.79 -11.33 13.88
C GLN A 46 33.49 -12.14 13.98
N ILE A 47 32.36 -11.57 13.57
CA ILE A 47 31.07 -12.28 13.55
C ILE A 47 31.16 -13.50 12.63
N ILE A 48 31.66 -13.35 11.41
CA ILE A 48 31.71 -14.44 10.43
C ILE A 48 32.65 -15.56 10.89
N GLU A 49 33.82 -15.21 11.45
CA GLU A 49 34.77 -16.18 11.98
C GLU A 49 34.21 -16.90 13.22
N LEU A 50 33.47 -16.21 14.10
CA LEU A 50 32.77 -16.83 15.23
C LEU A 50 31.73 -17.86 14.77
N HIS A 51 31.12 -17.66 13.60
CA HIS A 51 30.20 -18.62 12.98
C HIS A 51 30.92 -19.68 12.12
N GLY A 52 32.25 -19.80 12.21
CA GLY A 52 33.06 -20.78 11.45
C GLY A 52 33.18 -20.48 9.96
N GLY A 53 32.89 -19.24 9.56
CA GLY A 53 32.90 -18.78 8.18
C GLY A 53 34.20 -18.16 7.70
N LYS A 54 34.16 -17.61 6.48
CA LYS A 54 35.25 -16.82 5.87
C LYS A 54 34.68 -15.57 5.22
N ILE A 55 35.36 -14.44 5.34
CA ILE A 55 35.05 -13.17 4.66
C ILE A 55 36.21 -12.78 3.73
N GLY A 56 35.92 -12.06 2.65
CA GLY A 56 36.94 -11.51 1.76
C GLY A 56 36.38 -10.45 0.82
N ILE A 57 37.23 -9.99 -0.10
CA ILE A 57 36.92 -8.99 -1.12
C ILE A 57 37.51 -9.42 -2.47
N HIS A 58 36.83 -9.06 -3.55
CA HIS A 58 37.33 -9.05 -4.92
C HIS A 58 37.26 -7.61 -5.43
N SER A 59 38.41 -7.02 -5.74
CA SER A 59 38.52 -5.68 -6.32
C SER A 59 39.70 -5.69 -7.29
N SER A 60 39.53 -5.09 -8.47
CA SER A 60 40.61 -4.99 -9.48
C SER A 60 41.67 -3.96 -9.09
N GLY A 61 41.33 -2.99 -8.23
CA GLY A 61 42.21 -1.88 -7.84
C GLY A 61 42.26 -0.72 -8.85
N GLU A 62 41.51 -0.80 -9.94
CA GLU A 62 41.40 0.26 -10.96
C GLU A 62 40.31 1.28 -10.60
N GLU A 63 40.58 2.57 -10.78
CA GLU A 63 39.60 3.62 -10.42
C GLU A 63 38.26 3.45 -11.16
N ASN A 64 37.14 3.60 -10.41
CA ASN A 64 35.75 3.46 -10.88
C ASN A 64 35.30 2.06 -11.33
N SER A 65 36.04 1.00 -10.98
CA SER A 65 35.65 -0.39 -11.26
C SER A 65 34.77 -1.05 -10.18
N GLY A 66 34.61 -0.39 -9.02
CA GLY A 66 33.86 -0.94 -7.90
C GLY A 66 34.60 -2.00 -7.09
N SER A 67 33.92 -2.55 -6.08
CA SER A 67 34.43 -3.64 -5.24
C SER A 67 33.33 -4.68 -4.99
N THR A 68 33.71 -5.93 -4.76
CA THR A 68 32.77 -7.00 -4.36
C THR A 68 33.24 -7.66 -3.07
N PHE A 69 32.51 -7.45 -1.99
CA PHE A 69 32.75 -8.11 -0.71
C PHE A 69 32.00 -9.44 -0.67
N TYR A 70 32.59 -10.47 -0.07
CA TYR A 70 31.95 -11.77 0.03
C TYR A 70 32.18 -12.41 1.40
N PHE A 71 31.26 -13.27 1.80
CA PHE A 71 31.48 -14.18 2.92
C PHE A 71 30.82 -15.55 2.72
N SER A 72 31.30 -16.53 3.46
CA SER A 72 30.79 -17.89 3.52
C SER A 72 30.60 -18.28 4.97
N LEU A 73 29.52 -18.98 5.27
CA LEU A 73 29.26 -19.60 6.56
C LEU A 73 29.08 -21.11 6.32
N PRO A 74 29.45 -21.96 7.29
CA PRO A 74 29.07 -23.38 7.27
C PRO A 74 27.56 -23.46 7.12
N ALA A 75 27.10 -24.17 6.09
CA ALA A 75 25.68 -24.45 5.95
C ALA A 75 25.29 -25.40 7.08
N ILE A 76 24.41 -24.95 7.99
CA ILE A 76 23.64 -25.88 8.78
C ILE A 76 22.78 -26.63 7.75
N PRO A 77 22.84 -27.97 7.66
CA PRO A 77 21.94 -28.70 6.79
C PRO A 77 20.54 -28.22 7.12
N ALA A 78 19.83 -27.67 6.13
CA ALA A 78 18.44 -27.27 6.31
C ALA A 78 17.76 -28.46 6.99
N ALA A 79 17.24 -28.25 8.20
CA ALA A 79 16.38 -29.23 8.81
C ALA A 79 15.36 -29.55 7.73
N THR A 80 15.41 -30.78 7.21
CA THR A 80 14.34 -31.25 6.35
C THR A 80 13.11 -31.06 7.22
N PRO A 81 12.15 -30.19 6.85
CA PRO A 81 11.01 -29.94 7.70
C PRO A 81 10.43 -31.32 7.98
N ALA A 82 10.55 -31.75 9.25
CA ALA A 82 9.89 -32.97 9.68
C ALA A 82 8.43 -32.77 9.28
N PRO A 83 7.75 -33.79 8.71
CA PRO A 83 6.34 -33.65 8.39
C PRO A 83 5.64 -33.22 9.67
N LEU A 84 5.30 -31.94 9.74
CA LEU A 84 4.59 -31.36 10.86
C LEU A 84 3.29 -32.16 10.94
N ALA A 85 3.00 -32.67 12.15
CA ALA A 85 1.69 -33.20 12.48
C ALA A 85 0.62 -32.26 11.92
N GLU A 86 -0.45 -32.83 11.36
CA GLU A 86 -1.48 -32.21 10.50
C GLU A 86 -1.38 -30.68 10.35
N PRO A 87 -1.19 -30.15 9.13
CA PRO A 87 -0.86 -28.74 8.92
C PRO A 87 -1.92 -27.85 9.56
N SER A 88 -1.58 -27.30 10.72
CA SER A 88 -2.40 -26.28 11.36
C SER A 88 -2.35 -25.06 10.45
N GLN A 89 -3.48 -24.74 9.83
CA GLN A 89 -3.65 -23.57 8.95
C GLN A 89 -3.56 -22.24 9.72
N VAL A 90 -3.32 -22.31 11.03
CA VAL A 90 -3.34 -21.17 11.94
C VAL A 90 -1.96 -20.54 12.03
N VAL A 91 -1.87 -19.27 11.67
CA VAL A 91 -0.70 -18.42 11.90
C VAL A 91 -0.96 -17.59 13.15
N LEU A 92 -0.14 -17.73 14.19
CA LEU A 92 -0.27 -16.95 15.40
C LEU A 92 0.65 -15.73 15.34
N ILE A 93 0.11 -14.54 15.59
CA ILE A 93 0.87 -13.29 15.67
C ILE A 93 1.04 -12.94 17.14
N LEU A 94 2.27 -13.00 17.66
CA LEU A 94 2.61 -12.55 19.00
C LEU A 94 2.96 -11.06 18.95
N THR A 95 2.33 -10.24 19.79
CA THR A 95 2.56 -8.78 19.81
C THR A 95 2.41 -8.18 21.21
N GLU A 96 3.00 -7.00 21.41
CA GLU A 96 2.76 -6.14 22.58
C GLU A 96 1.49 -5.27 22.39
N HIS A 97 1.13 -4.99 21.14
CA HIS A 97 0.04 -4.09 20.78
C HIS A 97 -0.89 -4.74 19.76
N VAL A 98 -1.90 -5.46 20.24
CA VAL A 98 -2.91 -6.17 19.42
C VAL A 98 -3.49 -5.31 18.29
N GLN A 99 -3.70 -4.01 18.53
CA GLN A 99 -4.24 -3.07 17.52
C GLN A 99 -3.27 -2.80 16.36
N ARG A 100 -1.95 -2.81 16.61
CA ARG A 100 -0.92 -2.58 15.58
C ARG A 100 -0.73 -3.77 14.64
N SER A 101 -1.00 -4.97 15.13
CA SER A 101 -0.90 -6.20 14.35
C SER A 101 -2.15 -6.50 13.51
N PHE A 102 -3.20 -5.67 13.62
CA PHE A 102 -4.43 -5.85 12.86
C PHE A 102 -4.23 -5.80 11.33
N PRO A 103 -3.45 -4.86 10.76
CA PRO A 103 -3.15 -4.85 9.32
C PRO A 103 -2.42 -6.12 8.86
N LEU A 104 -1.51 -6.64 9.69
CA LEU A 104 -0.77 -7.87 9.40
C LEU A 104 -1.68 -9.09 9.42
N ARG A 105 -2.50 -9.23 10.46
CA ARG A 105 -3.50 -10.29 10.58
C ARG A 105 -4.40 -10.30 9.34
N GLN A 106 -4.91 -9.13 8.97
CA GLN A 106 -5.80 -9.00 7.83
C GLN A 106 -5.11 -9.34 6.51
N HIS A 107 -3.85 -8.95 6.33
CA HIS A 107 -3.08 -9.30 5.15
C HIS A 107 -2.95 -10.82 5.00
N LEU A 108 -2.62 -11.51 6.09
CA LEU A 108 -2.53 -12.97 6.11
C LEU A 108 -3.89 -13.62 5.83
N GLU A 109 -4.98 -13.09 6.41
CA GLU A 109 -6.34 -13.56 6.13
C GLU A 109 -6.74 -13.39 4.65
N ARG A 110 -6.32 -12.29 3.99
CA ARG A 110 -6.54 -12.10 2.52
C ARG A 110 -5.78 -13.11 1.68
N GLN A 111 -4.58 -13.47 2.11
CA GLN A 111 -3.75 -14.47 1.45
C GLN A 111 -4.22 -15.91 1.77
N GLY A 112 -5.37 -16.07 2.45
CA GLY A 112 -6.01 -17.34 2.74
C GLY A 112 -5.55 -18.02 4.03
N PHE A 113 -4.72 -17.39 4.85
CA PHE A 113 -4.26 -17.95 6.12
C PHE A 113 -5.26 -17.69 7.25
N ARG A 114 -5.38 -18.61 8.22
CA ARG A 114 -6.13 -18.33 9.45
C ARG A 114 -5.23 -17.62 10.45
N ALA A 115 -5.25 -16.29 10.50
CA ALA A 115 -4.39 -15.54 11.41
C ALA A 115 -5.08 -15.24 12.76
N GLN A 116 -4.38 -15.47 13.88
CA GLN A 116 -4.81 -15.08 15.22
C GLN A 116 -3.79 -14.12 15.83
N VAL A 117 -4.23 -13.19 16.68
CA VAL A 117 -3.33 -12.23 17.35
C VAL A 117 -3.38 -12.49 18.85
N LEU A 118 -2.20 -12.70 19.44
CA LEU A 118 -2.03 -12.89 20.87
C LEU A 118 -1.20 -11.74 21.47
N GLY A 119 -1.83 -11.02 22.39
CA GLY A 119 -1.23 -9.90 23.08
C GLY A 119 -0.49 -10.35 24.34
N ILE A 120 0.83 -10.22 24.36
CA ILE A 120 1.69 -10.72 25.46
C ILE A 120 1.47 -9.92 26.75
N LEU A 121 1.19 -8.63 26.63
CA LEU A 121 0.93 -7.76 27.78
C LEU A 121 -0.45 -8.01 28.39
N GLN A 122 -1.42 -8.42 27.56
CA GLN A 122 -2.78 -8.73 27.99
C GLN A 122 -2.89 -10.18 28.52
N THR A 123 -1.96 -11.05 28.11
CA THR A 123 -2.01 -12.49 28.35
C THR A 123 -0.73 -12.95 29.05
N PRO A 124 -0.67 -12.89 30.40
CA PRO A 124 0.51 -13.30 31.15
C PRO A 124 0.90 -14.79 30.91
N ASN A 125 -0.08 -15.64 30.59
CA ASN A 125 0.13 -17.07 30.25
C ASN A 125 0.14 -17.32 28.74
N TRP A 126 0.66 -16.39 27.93
CA TRP A 126 0.69 -16.50 26.47
C TRP A 126 1.28 -17.83 25.94
N LEU A 127 2.21 -18.45 26.67
CA LEU A 127 2.80 -19.73 26.28
C LEU A 127 1.77 -20.87 26.36
N GLU A 128 0.92 -20.89 27.39
CA GLU A 128 -0.14 -21.90 27.52
C GLU A 128 -1.17 -21.77 26.41
N GLU A 129 -1.56 -20.53 26.07
CA GLU A 129 -2.46 -20.26 24.95
C GLU A 129 -1.85 -20.66 23.60
N LEU A 130 -0.57 -20.36 23.39
CA LEU A 130 0.14 -20.81 22.18
C LEU A 130 0.16 -22.34 22.08
N LEU A 131 0.43 -23.04 23.18
CA LEU A 131 0.42 -24.50 23.23
C LEU A 131 -0.98 -25.10 23.02
N ALA A 132 -2.04 -24.39 23.41
CA ALA A 132 -3.42 -24.77 23.17
C ALA A 132 -3.82 -24.56 21.69
N ILE A 133 -3.41 -23.43 21.09
CA ILE A 133 -3.72 -23.07 19.70
C ILE A 133 -2.99 -23.98 18.71
N ARG A 134 -1.78 -24.44 19.04
CA ARG A 134 -0.90 -25.24 18.16
C ARG A 134 -0.82 -24.65 16.74
N PRO A 135 -0.29 -23.43 16.60
CA PRO A 135 -0.19 -22.80 15.28
C PRO A 135 0.79 -23.55 14.37
N GLY A 136 0.58 -23.44 13.06
CA GLY A 136 1.52 -23.94 12.05
C GLY A 136 2.74 -23.03 11.88
N ALA A 137 2.61 -21.74 12.22
CA ALA A 137 3.71 -20.79 12.28
C ALA A 137 3.45 -19.68 13.29
N LEU A 138 4.52 -19.13 13.86
CA LEU A 138 4.49 -17.98 14.75
C LEU A 138 5.09 -16.76 14.07
N VAL A 139 4.39 -15.63 14.09
CA VAL A 139 4.88 -14.34 13.62
C VAL A 139 5.07 -13.43 14.83
N LEU A 140 6.29 -12.96 15.07
CA LEU A 140 6.62 -12.00 16.12
C LEU A 140 6.52 -10.58 15.57
N ASP A 141 5.45 -9.86 15.93
CA ASP A 141 5.26 -8.43 15.65
C ASP A 141 5.70 -7.59 16.86
N LEU A 142 7.02 -7.62 17.10
CA LEU A 142 7.69 -7.00 18.23
C LEU A 142 9.03 -6.42 17.77
N PRO A 143 9.52 -5.34 18.39
CA PRO A 143 10.90 -4.93 18.19
C PRO A 143 11.83 -6.08 18.59
N ALA A 144 12.81 -6.39 17.72
CA ALA A 144 13.82 -7.44 17.92
C ALA A 144 14.80 -7.16 19.09
N ALA A 145 14.45 -6.27 20.02
CA ALA A 145 15.15 -6.01 21.25
C ALA A 145 15.01 -7.18 22.25
N ARG A 146 15.58 -7.01 23.45
CA ARG A 146 15.71 -8.00 24.55
C ARG A 146 14.52 -8.96 24.74
N ARG A 147 13.27 -8.48 24.64
CA ARG A 147 12.06 -9.30 24.81
C ARG A 147 11.81 -10.31 23.69
N GLY A 148 12.09 -9.96 22.43
CA GLY A 148 11.93 -10.90 21.31
C GLY A 148 12.85 -12.11 21.46
N TRP A 149 14.06 -11.88 21.97
CA TRP A 149 15.05 -12.93 22.25
C TRP A 149 14.65 -13.84 23.41
N GLU A 150 14.14 -13.27 24.50
CA GLU A 150 13.63 -14.02 25.65
C GLU A 150 12.51 -14.99 25.22
N ILE A 151 11.59 -14.53 24.35
CA ILE A 151 10.50 -15.35 23.82
C ILE A 151 11.04 -16.51 22.96
N ILE A 152 12.00 -16.25 22.08
CA ILE A 152 12.59 -17.31 21.24
C ILE A 152 13.32 -18.35 22.09
N ASP A 153 14.10 -17.91 23.08
CA ASP A 153 14.82 -18.81 23.97
C ASP A 153 13.85 -19.72 24.73
N ILE A 154 12.72 -19.17 25.21
CA ILE A 154 11.64 -19.96 25.83
C ILE A 154 11.06 -20.98 24.84
N LEU A 155 10.71 -20.53 23.62
CA LEU A 155 10.08 -21.39 22.61
C LEU A 155 11.00 -22.50 22.10
N LYS A 156 12.29 -22.22 21.91
CA LYS A 156 13.29 -23.18 21.41
C LYS A 156 13.72 -24.18 22.48
N LYS A 157 13.60 -23.85 23.76
CA LYS A 157 13.84 -24.79 24.87
C LYS A 157 12.65 -25.70 25.19
N HIS A 158 11.46 -25.37 24.69
CA HIS A 158 10.24 -26.12 25.00
C HIS A 158 9.96 -27.20 23.93
N PRO A 159 9.83 -28.50 24.29
CA PRO A 159 9.74 -29.61 23.33
C PRO A 159 8.59 -29.50 22.32
N ALA A 160 7.46 -28.90 22.72
CA ALA A 160 6.29 -28.74 21.86
C ALA A 160 6.40 -27.57 20.85
N THR A 161 7.37 -26.68 21.00
CA THR A 161 7.52 -25.46 20.17
C THR A 161 8.90 -25.32 19.55
N GLN A 162 9.85 -26.22 19.85
CA GLN A 162 11.22 -26.17 19.34
C GLN A 162 11.28 -26.19 17.81
N GLU A 163 10.39 -26.96 17.17
CA GLU A 163 10.26 -27.09 15.71
C GLU A 163 9.30 -26.06 15.07
N LEU A 164 8.62 -25.23 15.87
CA LEU A 164 7.68 -24.24 15.36
C LEU A 164 8.44 -23.20 14.52
N PRO A 165 8.05 -22.93 13.27
CA PRO A 165 8.66 -21.86 12.48
C PRO A 165 8.28 -20.51 13.08
N ILE A 166 9.30 -19.69 13.38
CA ILE A 166 9.15 -18.36 13.98
C ILE A 166 9.64 -17.33 12.95
N LEU A 167 8.76 -16.41 12.56
CA LEU A 167 9.05 -15.34 11.60
C LEU A 167 8.99 -13.99 12.32
N PHE A 168 9.97 -13.12 12.09
CA PHE A 168 9.89 -11.74 12.55
C PHE A 168 9.15 -10.86 11.54
N TYR A 169 8.23 -10.04 12.05
CA TYR A 169 7.59 -8.98 11.31
C TYR A 169 7.74 -7.67 12.08
N SER A 170 8.03 -6.59 11.37
CA SER A 170 8.08 -5.26 11.97
C SER A 170 7.47 -4.29 10.97
N LEU A 171 6.51 -3.48 11.38
CA LEU A 171 6.15 -2.26 10.66
C LEU A 171 7.16 -1.18 11.06
N LEU A 172 7.93 -0.65 10.10
CA LEU A 172 8.90 0.42 10.37
C LEU A 172 8.13 1.65 10.88
N GLN A 173 8.45 2.11 12.09
CA GLN A 173 8.46 3.54 12.38
C GLN A 173 9.89 4.02 12.08
N GLU A 174 10.01 5.09 11.30
CA GLU A 174 11.27 5.82 11.15
C GLU A 174 11.77 6.27 12.54
N GLN A 175 13.10 6.26 12.72
CA GLN A 175 13.87 6.47 13.95
C GLN A 175 14.02 5.14 14.73
N ASP A 176 15.17 4.46 14.72
CA ASP A 176 16.41 4.93 15.33
C ASP A 176 17.58 3.98 14.97
N SER A 177 18.79 4.46 15.20
CA SER A 177 20.06 3.82 14.86
C SER A 177 20.35 2.61 15.76
N GLY A 178 20.86 1.51 15.21
CA GLY A 178 21.63 0.53 16.01
C GLY A 178 21.53 -0.95 15.64
N SER A 179 22.71 -1.54 15.38
CA SER A 179 23.09 -2.96 15.46
C SER A 179 22.33 -3.99 14.60
N MET A 180 23.04 -4.47 13.60
CA MET A 180 22.77 -5.60 12.72
C MET A 180 23.32 -6.88 13.34
N LEU A 181 22.52 -7.93 13.52
CA LEU A 181 22.96 -9.33 13.72
C LEU A 181 21.80 -10.31 13.44
N MET A 182 22.13 -11.46 12.86
CA MET A 182 21.28 -12.34 12.07
C MET A 182 20.77 -13.55 12.87
N LEU A 183 19.45 -13.81 12.85
CA LEU A 183 18.82 -15.12 13.02
C LEU A 183 17.52 -15.06 12.21
N ASP A 184 17.50 -15.70 11.02
CA ASP A 184 16.43 -15.70 10.00
C ASP A 184 15.56 -14.44 9.96
N TYR A 185 16.24 -13.31 9.89
CA TYR A 185 15.62 -12.01 9.77
C TYR A 185 15.20 -11.85 8.31
N LEU A 186 13.90 -11.94 8.05
CA LEU A 186 13.28 -11.37 6.87
C LEU A 186 13.43 -9.84 6.97
N VAL A 187 14.63 -9.32 6.67
CA VAL A 187 14.92 -7.89 6.69
C VAL A 187 14.22 -7.28 5.49
N LYS A 188 13.51 -6.19 5.76
CA LYS A 188 12.76 -5.36 4.83
C LYS A 188 13.47 -5.10 3.49
N PRO A 189 12.70 -4.88 2.41
CA PRO A 189 11.27 -4.62 2.43
C PRO A 189 10.52 -5.82 1.87
N LEU A 190 10.18 -6.78 2.72
CA LEU A 190 9.11 -7.68 2.36
C LEU A 190 7.82 -6.90 2.61
N ALA A 191 7.28 -6.36 1.52
CA ALA A 191 5.85 -6.13 1.40
C ALA A 191 5.12 -7.37 1.92
N ALA A 192 3.94 -7.20 2.50
CA ALA A 192 3.28 -8.26 3.25
C ALA A 192 3.06 -9.56 2.41
N ASP A 193 3.15 -9.50 1.08
CA ASP A 193 3.19 -10.63 0.14
C ASP A 193 4.39 -11.58 0.35
N GLY A 194 5.54 -11.04 0.74
CA GLY A 194 6.74 -11.81 1.04
C GLY A 194 6.58 -12.71 2.27
N LEU A 195 5.74 -12.31 3.23
CA LEU A 195 5.41 -13.12 4.41
C LEU A 195 4.54 -14.32 4.02
N ALA A 196 3.56 -14.13 3.13
CA ALA A 196 2.71 -15.20 2.63
C ALA A 196 3.52 -16.27 1.88
N GLN A 197 4.47 -15.86 1.03
CA GLN A 197 5.38 -16.79 0.36
C GLN A 197 6.28 -17.54 1.33
N ALA A 198 6.79 -16.86 2.37
CA ALA A 198 7.58 -17.51 3.42
C ALA A 198 6.75 -18.57 4.16
N LEU A 199 5.52 -18.24 4.56
CA LEU A 199 4.61 -19.17 5.24
C LEU A 199 4.29 -20.42 4.39
N GLN A 200 4.06 -20.26 3.09
CA GLN A 200 3.88 -21.38 2.16
C GLN A 200 5.11 -22.28 2.07
N ARG A 201 6.33 -21.72 2.05
CA ARG A 201 7.58 -22.50 2.06
C ARG A 201 7.74 -23.35 3.31
N TYR A 202 7.18 -22.92 4.44
CA TYR A 202 7.17 -23.66 5.70
C TYR A 202 5.96 -24.60 5.84
N GLY A 203 5.19 -24.84 4.77
CA GLY A 203 4.11 -25.82 4.76
C GLY A 203 2.78 -25.34 5.35
N VAL A 204 2.65 -24.04 5.64
CA VAL A 204 1.37 -23.44 6.01
C VAL A 204 0.61 -23.15 4.70
N ALA A 205 -0.40 -23.95 4.39
CA ALA A 205 -1.24 -23.76 3.21
C ALA A 205 -2.43 -22.84 3.51
N PRO A 206 -2.83 -21.97 2.56
CA PRO A 206 -4.07 -21.22 2.68
C PRO A 206 -5.26 -22.18 2.79
N ALA A 207 -6.23 -21.85 3.63
CA ALA A 207 -7.48 -22.60 3.74
C ALA A 207 -8.21 -22.53 2.39
N ALA A 208 -8.50 -23.69 1.80
CA ALA A 208 -9.12 -23.83 0.48
C ALA A 208 -10.58 -23.31 0.40
N ASP A 209 -11.13 -22.75 1.47
CA ASP A 209 -12.49 -22.25 1.59
C ASP A 209 -12.50 -20.73 1.86
N CYS A 210 -12.05 -19.92 0.91
CA CYS A 210 -12.44 -18.51 0.87
C CYS A 210 -13.66 -18.40 -0.06
N GLU A 211 -14.85 -18.20 0.50
CA GLU A 211 -15.96 -17.67 -0.30
C GLU A 211 -15.49 -16.36 -0.94
N GLN A 212 -15.37 -16.33 -2.26
CA GLN A 212 -14.90 -15.16 -2.99
C GLN A 212 -15.80 -13.96 -2.66
N ARG A 213 -15.21 -12.85 -2.26
CA ARG A 213 -15.97 -11.65 -1.90
C ARG A 213 -16.60 -11.07 -3.16
N MET A 214 -17.91 -10.90 -3.17
CA MET A 214 -18.59 -10.37 -4.34
C MET A 214 -18.42 -8.84 -4.41
N VAL A 215 -17.94 -8.33 -5.54
CA VAL A 215 -17.90 -6.90 -5.86
C VAL A 215 -18.93 -6.64 -6.95
N LEU A 216 -19.80 -5.66 -6.74
CA LEU A 216 -20.78 -5.24 -7.75
C LEU A 216 -20.29 -3.97 -8.44
N VAL A 217 -20.22 -4.00 -9.77
CA VAL A 217 -19.89 -2.84 -10.61
C VAL A 217 -21.16 -2.40 -11.34
N VAL A 218 -21.50 -1.11 -11.21
CA VAL A 218 -22.73 -0.54 -11.77
C VAL A 218 -22.38 0.66 -12.63
N ASP A 219 -22.61 0.55 -13.93
CA ASP A 219 -22.36 1.60 -14.92
C ASP A 219 -23.23 1.31 -16.16
N ASP A 220 -23.78 2.34 -16.80
CA ASP A 220 -24.60 2.17 -18.00
C ASP A 220 -23.75 2.05 -19.28
N ASP A 221 -22.51 2.54 -19.22
CA ASP A 221 -21.54 2.39 -20.31
C ASP A 221 -20.86 1.00 -20.25
N PRO A 222 -21.08 0.12 -21.24
CA PRO A 222 -20.52 -1.22 -21.24
C PRO A 222 -18.99 -1.24 -21.32
N GLU A 223 -18.36 -0.21 -21.89
CA GLU A 223 -16.89 -0.11 -21.95
C GLU A 223 -16.31 0.21 -20.56
N ILE A 224 -16.92 1.14 -19.84
CA ILE A 224 -16.50 1.52 -18.48
C ILE A 224 -16.76 0.38 -17.51
N LEU A 225 -17.92 -0.27 -17.62
CA LEU A 225 -18.29 -1.44 -16.84
C LEU A 225 -17.25 -2.57 -17.02
N ALA A 226 -16.90 -2.89 -18.28
CA ALA A 226 -15.90 -3.92 -18.58
C ALA A 226 -14.50 -3.54 -18.09
N LEU A 227 -14.13 -2.25 -18.17
CA LEU A 227 -12.85 -1.75 -17.68
C LEU A 227 -12.71 -1.94 -16.16
N HIS A 228 -13.72 -1.52 -15.39
CA HIS A 228 -13.68 -1.65 -13.93
C HIS A 228 -13.80 -3.11 -13.48
N ALA A 229 -14.58 -3.93 -14.19
CA ALA A 229 -14.66 -5.36 -13.92
C ALA A 229 -13.30 -6.04 -14.08
N ARG A 230 -12.62 -5.83 -15.23
CA ARG A 230 -11.27 -6.35 -15.47
C ARG A 230 -10.27 -5.85 -14.46
N LEU A 231 -10.32 -4.57 -14.10
CA LEU A 231 -9.42 -3.99 -13.10
C LEU A 231 -9.48 -4.76 -11.78
N VAL A 232 -10.69 -5.07 -11.31
CA VAL A 232 -10.92 -5.82 -10.06
C VAL A 232 -10.51 -7.27 -10.23
N GLU A 233 -10.93 -7.94 -11.30
CA GLU A 233 -10.62 -9.36 -11.53
C GLU A 233 -9.11 -9.65 -11.68
N GLU A 234 -8.38 -8.76 -12.36
CA GLU A 234 -6.93 -8.93 -12.59
C GLU A 234 -6.09 -8.71 -11.33
N HIS A 235 -6.53 -7.81 -10.43
CA HIS A 235 -5.73 -7.37 -9.29
C HIS A 235 -6.22 -7.92 -7.94
N LEU A 236 -7.45 -8.43 -7.86
CA LEU A 236 -8.08 -8.97 -6.66
C LEU A 236 -8.67 -10.37 -6.92
N PRO A 237 -7.82 -11.41 -7.07
CA PRO A 237 -8.25 -12.77 -7.42
C PRO A 237 -9.16 -13.43 -6.36
N GLU A 238 -9.17 -12.91 -5.14
CA GLU A 238 -10.09 -13.31 -4.06
C GLU A 238 -11.51 -12.73 -4.21
N CYS A 239 -11.73 -11.81 -5.16
CA CYS A 239 -13.01 -11.18 -5.41
C CYS A 239 -13.69 -11.75 -6.65
N ARG A 240 -15.01 -11.95 -6.56
CA ARG A 240 -15.86 -12.29 -7.70
C ARG A 240 -16.60 -11.04 -8.14
N VAL A 241 -16.49 -10.66 -9.42
CA VAL A 241 -17.18 -9.48 -9.92
C VAL A 241 -18.56 -9.85 -10.47
N THR A 242 -19.53 -8.99 -10.18
CA THR A 242 -20.87 -8.97 -10.77
C THR A 242 -21.12 -7.59 -11.34
N CYS A 243 -21.92 -7.50 -12.40
CA CYS A 243 -22.15 -6.27 -13.12
C CYS A 243 -23.64 -5.98 -13.24
N ALA A 244 -23.99 -4.69 -13.23
CA ALA A 244 -25.33 -4.20 -13.50
C ALA A 244 -25.25 -2.95 -14.39
N SER A 245 -26.19 -2.84 -15.32
CA SER A 245 -26.26 -1.79 -16.35
C SER A 245 -27.07 -0.57 -15.94
N ASN A 246 -27.80 -0.64 -14.82
CA ASN A 246 -28.61 0.44 -14.27
C ASN A 246 -28.88 0.23 -12.77
N GLY A 247 -29.44 1.25 -12.12
CA GLY A 247 -29.69 1.21 -10.68
C GLY A 247 -30.75 0.18 -10.23
N ARG A 248 -31.75 -0.14 -11.06
CA ARG A 248 -32.78 -1.13 -10.72
C ARG A 248 -32.19 -2.54 -10.70
N GLU A 249 -31.45 -2.91 -11.74
CA GLU A 249 -30.75 -4.19 -11.83
C GLU A 249 -29.78 -4.35 -10.65
N ALA A 250 -29.04 -3.29 -10.30
CA ALA A 250 -28.13 -3.29 -9.16
C ALA A 250 -28.85 -3.59 -7.84
N LEU A 251 -30.00 -2.94 -7.57
CA LEU A 251 -30.79 -3.19 -6.36
C LEU A 251 -31.35 -4.62 -6.30
N GLU A 252 -31.85 -5.15 -7.42
CA GLU A 252 -32.36 -6.53 -7.49
C GLU A 252 -31.25 -7.56 -7.18
N GLN A 253 -30.06 -7.36 -7.77
CA GLN A 253 -28.89 -8.20 -7.49
C GLN A 253 -28.47 -8.10 -6.01
N MET A 254 -28.37 -6.88 -5.46
CA MET A 254 -27.99 -6.66 -4.05
C MET A 254 -28.99 -7.28 -3.05
N GLN A 255 -30.28 -7.29 -3.37
CA GLN A 255 -31.31 -7.91 -2.52
C GLN A 255 -31.22 -9.43 -2.48
N THR A 256 -30.75 -10.04 -3.57
CA THR A 256 -30.62 -11.49 -3.73
C THR A 256 -29.26 -11.97 -3.17
N HIS A 257 -28.18 -11.28 -3.51
CA HIS A 257 -26.83 -11.57 -3.07
C HIS A 257 -26.13 -10.26 -2.65
N PRO A 258 -26.05 -9.95 -1.34
CA PRO A 258 -25.44 -8.69 -0.90
C PRO A 258 -23.93 -8.71 -1.16
N PRO A 259 -23.40 -7.75 -1.95
CA PRO A 259 -21.98 -7.68 -2.23
C PRO A 259 -21.17 -7.13 -1.03
N ALA A 260 -19.87 -7.40 -1.04
CA ALA A 260 -18.92 -6.84 -0.09
C ALA A 260 -18.55 -5.36 -0.41
N LEU A 261 -18.75 -4.94 -1.66
CA LEU A 261 -18.47 -3.58 -2.15
C LEU A 261 -19.31 -3.29 -3.40
N VAL A 262 -19.76 -2.05 -3.54
CA VAL A 262 -20.39 -1.54 -4.78
C VAL A 262 -19.52 -0.44 -5.38
N LEU A 263 -19.19 -0.56 -6.67
CA LEU A 263 -18.71 0.54 -7.52
C LEU A 263 -19.90 1.08 -8.30
N LEU A 264 -20.25 2.34 -8.08
CA LEU A 264 -21.52 2.90 -8.55
C LEU A 264 -21.30 4.17 -9.37
N ASP A 265 -21.76 4.18 -10.62
CA ASP A 265 -22.00 5.44 -11.32
C ASP A 265 -23.27 6.14 -10.80
N LEU A 266 -23.25 7.47 -10.78
CA LEU A 266 -24.41 8.28 -10.46
C LEU A 266 -25.30 8.53 -11.68
N MET A 267 -24.75 8.56 -12.89
CA MET A 267 -25.50 8.93 -14.10
C MET A 267 -25.85 7.69 -14.91
N MET A 268 -27.05 7.17 -14.71
CA MET A 268 -27.55 6.00 -15.44
C MET A 268 -29.02 6.19 -15.81
N PRO A 269 -29.49 5.61 -16.93
CA PRO A 269 -30.90 5.62 -17.30
C PRO A 269 -31.74 4.79 -16.33
N GLU A 270 -33.05 5.03 -16.35
CA GLU A 270 -34.09 4.38 -15.52
C GLU A 270 -34.01 4.70 -14.03
N MET A 271 -32.88 4.41 -13.38
CA MET A 271 -32.61 4.69 -11.99
C MET A 271 -31.16 5.15 -11.82
N ASP A 272 -31.00 6.40 -11.37
CA ASP A 272 -29.70 7.01 -11.10
C ASP A 272 -29.04 6.46 -9.83
N GLY A 273 -27.73 6.66 -9.68
CA GLY A 273 -27.00 6.14 -8.53
C GLY A 273 -27.37 6.81 -7.21
N MET A 274 -27.91 8.03 -7.24
CA MET A 274 -28.41 8.69 -6.01
C MET A 274 -29.66 7.98 -5.48
N ALA A 275 -30.56 7.56 -6.36
CA ALA A 275 -31.73 6.76 -6.02
C ALA A 275 -31.32 5.38 -5.48
N VAL A 276 -30.28 4.76 -6.04
CA VAL A 276 -29.69 3.52 -5.51
C VAL A 276 -29.18 3.72 -4.08
N LEU A 277 -28.37 4.76 -3.84
CA LEU A 277 -27.85 5.07 -2.50
C LEU A 277 -28.96 5.29 -1.47
N ASN A 278 -30.01 6.04 -1.84
CA ASN A 278 -31.16 6.28 -0.96
C ASN A 278 -31.94 4.98 -0.67
N ALA A 279 -32.08 4.10 -1.66
CA ALA A 279 -32.71 2.80 -1.48
C ALA A 279 -31.87 1.89 -0.56
N MET A 280 -30.54 1.86 -0.75
CA MET A 280 -29.61 1.13 0.12
C MET A 280 -29.67 1.62 1.57
N GLN A 281 -29.79 2.93 1.78
CA GLN A 281 -29.95 3.51 3.11
C GLN A 281 -31.30 3.19 3.75
N SER A 282 -32.31 2.78 2.98
CA SER A 282 -33.62 2.41 3.52
C SER A 282 -33.73 0.91 3.88
N ASP A 283 -32.87 0.06 3.30
CA ASP A 283 -32.80 -1.37 3.61
C ASP A 283 -31.67 -1.67 4.61
N LYS A 284 -32.03 -2.17 5.80
CA LYS A 284 -31.08 -2.55 6.87
C LYS A 284 -30.01 -3.55 6.43
N ARG A 285 -30.29 -4.38 5.41
CA ARG A 285 -29.32 -5.35 4.86
C ARG A 285 -28.26 -4.68 4.01
N LEU A 286 -28.59 -3.56 3.37
CA LEU A 286 -27.74 -2.86 2.40
C LEU A 286 -27.02 -1.64 3.01
N GLN A 287 -27.55 -1.07 4.10
CA GLN A 287 -26.97 0.09 4.81
C GLN A 287 -25.49 -0.07 5.22
N GLY A 288 -25.04 -1.30 5.46
CA GLY A 288 -23.67 -1.60 5.89
C GLY A 288 -22.69 -1.80 4.73
N ILE A 289 -23.17 -1.88 3.49
CA ILE A 289 -22.34 -2.19 2.33
C ILE A 289 -21.57 -0.92 1.92
N PRO A 290 -20.23 -0.97 1.83
CA PRO A 290 -19.47 0.18 1.38
C PRO A 290 -19.74 0.45 -0.11
N VAL A 291 -19.89 1.73 -0.45
CA VAL A 291 -20.03 2.19 -1.85
C VAL A 291 -18.88 3.09 -2.22
N ILE A 292 -18.28 2.87 -3.39
CA ILE A 292 -17.38 3.81 -4.06
C ILE A 292 -18.13 4.38 -5.25
N VAL A 293 -18.27 5.70 -5.29
CA VAL A 293 -18.91 6.39 -6.39
C VAL A 293 -17.89 6.70 -7.48
N LEU A 294 -18.20 6.34 -8.73
CA LEU A 294 -17.39 6.60 -9.91
C LEU A 294 -18.18 7.50 -10.86
N THR A 295 -17.95 8.82 -10.86
CA THR A 295 -18.77 9.76 -11.67
C THR A 295 -17.92 10.68 -12.54
N ALA A 296 -18.43 11.05 -13.72
CA ALA A 296 -17.83 12.06 -14.59
C ALA A 296 -18.43 13.48 -14.37
N GLN A 297 -19.43 13.61 -13.50
CA GLN A 297 -20.19 14.84 -13.26
C GLN A 297 -19.55 15.72 -12.17
N HIS A 298 -19.85 17.01 -12.26
CA HIS A 298 -19.60 17.99 -11.22
C HIS A 298 -20.61 17.80 -10.09
N LEU A 299 -20.10 17.49 -8.91
CA LEU A 299 -20.93 17.32 -7.72
C LEU A 299 -21.01 18.65 -6.98
N SER A 300 -22.23 19.12 -6.80
CA SER A 300 -22.55 20.27 -5.96
C SER A 300 -22.26 19.97 -4.48
N SER A 301 -22.15 21.03 -3.68
CA SER A 301 -22.04 20.92 -2.23
C SER A 301 -23.19 20.13 -1.59
N GLU A 302 -24.39 20.19 -2.16
CA GLU A 302 -25.56 19.43 -1.69
C GLU A 302 -25.42 17.94 -1.98
N GLU A 303 -25.07 17.56 -3.22
CA GLU A 303 -24.84 16.17 -3.61
C GLU A 303 -23.71 15.56 -2.78
N MET A 304 -22.59 16.26 -2.61
CA MET A 304 -21.47 15.78 -1.81
C MET A 304 -21.83 15.60 -0.33
N THR A 305 -22.80 16.38 0.18
CA THR A 305 -23.33 16.23 1.53
C THR A 305 -24.16 14.97 1.67
N LEU A 306 -24.97 14.63 0.67
CA LEU A 306 -25.75 13.38 0.64
C LEU A 306 -24.81 12.16 0.63
N LEU A 307 -23.72 12.23 -0.12
CA LEU A 307 -22.71 11.15 -0.18
C LEU A 307 -21.98 10.92 1.16
N ASN A 308 -22.04 11.86 2.12
CA ASN A 308 -21.48 11.64 3.47
C ASN A 308 -22.15 10.49 4.24
N GLN A 309 -23.28 10.00 3.75
CA GLN A 309 -24.02 8.88 4.31
C GLN A 309 -23.85 7.65 3.39
N GLY A 310 -23.14 6.62 3.84
CA GLY A 310 -23.06 5.34 3.11
C GLY A 310 -21.98 5.22 2.02
N VAL A 311 -21.35 6.32 1.60
CA VAL A 311 -20.25 6.27 0.61
C VAL A 311 -18.90 6.30 1.30
N VAL A 312 -17.96 5.49 0.82
CA VAL A 312 -16.57 5.42 1.29
C VAL A 312 -15.70 6.42 0.53
N ALA A 313 -15.75 6.40 -0.80
CA ALA A 313 -14.96 7.27 -1.66
C ALA A 313 -15.76 7.77 -2.86
N VAL A 314 -15.39 8.94 -3.36
CA VAL A 314 -15.94 9.54 -4.58
C VAL A 314 -14.79 9.79 -5.54
N LEU A 315 -14.75 9.05 -6.63
CA LEU A 315 -13.69 9.08 -7.61
C LEU A 315 -14.23 9.64 -8.92
N GLY A 316 -13.60 10.70 -9.42
CA GLY A 316 -13.93 11.25 -10.73
C GLY A 316 -13.42 10.32 -11.84
N LYS A 317 -14.30 9.90 -12.76
CA LYS A 317 -13.94 9.10 -13.94
C LYS A 317 -12.83 9.81 -14.72
N GLY A 318 -11.63 9.23 -14.77
CA GLY A 318 -10.46 9.80 -15.45
C GLY A 318 -9.63 10.83 -14.65
N LEU A 319 -9.96 11.11 -13.37
CA LEU A 319 -9.09 11.86 -12.45
C LEU A 319 -8.12 10.98 -11.68
N PHE A 320 -8.49 9.72 -11.52
CA PHE A 320 -7.74 8.72 -10.79
C PHE A 320 -7.22 7.66 -11.76
N THR A 321 -5.99 7.22 -11.53
CA THR A 321 -5.37 6.11 -12.26
C THR A 321 -5.99 4.77 -11.83
N ALA A 322 -5.75 3.72 -12.62
CA ALA A 322 -6.14 2.35 -12.26
C ALA A 322 -5.57 1.94 -10.89
N ALA A 323 -4.29 2.24 -10.62
CA ALA A 323 -3.64 1.94 -9.35
C ALA A 323 -4.24 2.72 -8.17
N GLU A 324 -4.52 4.02 -8.35
CA GLU A 324 -5.18 4.83 -7.32
C GLU A 324 -6.61 4.29 -7.04
N THR A 325 -7.36 3.94 -8.08
CA THR A 325 -8.70 3.34 -7.96
C THR A 325 -8.66 2.02 -7.22
N LEU A 326 -7.71 1.14 -7.57
CA LEU A 326 -7.49 -0.13 -6.88
C LEU A 326 -7.16 0.06 -5.39
N THR A 327 -6.31 1.04 -5.04
CA THR A 327 -6.03 1.36 -3.64
C THR A 327 -7.29 1.76 -2.87
N HIS A 328 -8.21 2.51 -3.49
CA HIS A 328 -9.50 2.85 -2.87
C HIS A 328 -10.40 1.61 -2.68
N ILE A 329 -10.42 0.71 -3.66
CA ILE A 329 -11.17 -0.56 -3.60
C ILE A 329 -10.63 -1.44 -2.47
N GLU A 330 -9.32 -1.64 -2.43
CA GLU A 330 -8.64 -2.39 -1.37
C GLU A 330 -8.92 -1.81 0.00
N HIS A 331 -8.84 -0.48 0.16
CA HIS A 331 -9.17 0.18 1.41
C HIS A 331 -10.63 0.00 1.82
N ALA A 332 -11.58 0.07 0.87
CA ALA A 332 -13.00 -0.13 1.15
C ALA A 332 -13.30 -1.58 1.57
N LEU A 333 -12.68 -2.57 0.91
CA LEU A 333 -12.79 -3.99 1.28
C LEU A 333 -12.05 -4.31 2.59
N ALA A 334 -10.97 -3.58 2.89
CA ALA A 334 -10.16 -3.76 4.07
C ALA A 334 -10.88 -3.29 5.34
N TYR A 335 -11.41 -2.08 5.30
CA TYR A 335 -11.91 -1.40 6.47
C TYR A 335 -13.43 -1.46 6.49
N HIS A 336 -13.99 -2.46 7.18
CA HIS A 336 -15.38 -2.46 7.64
C HIS A 336 -15.66 -1.35 8.71
N LYS A 337 -14.94 -0.22 8.71
CA LYS A 337 -15.03 0.80 9.77
C LYS A 337 -15.32 2.21 9.29
N ARG A 338 -16.44 2.72 9.83
CA ARG A 338 -16.91 4.12 9.93
C ARG A 338 -17.08 4.87 8.60
N LEU A 339 -18.18 4.53 7.92
CA LEU A 339 -18.85 5.43 6.98
C LEU A 339 -18.95 6.84 7.60
N GLY A 340 -18.39 7.85 6.93
CA GLY A 340 -18.56 9.26 7.29
C GLY A 340 -17.64 9.78 8.39
N SER A 341 -16.34 9.49 8.33
CA SER A 341 -15.33 10.11 9.22
C SER A 341 -15.30 11.64 9.06
N GLU A 342 -14.91 12.37 10.11
CA GLU A 342 -14.79 13.84 10.02
C GLU A 342 -13.81 14.27 8.92
N ASN A 343 -12.75 13.49 8.68
CA ASN A 343 -11.79 13.72 7.60
C ASN A 343 -12.41 13.52 6.21
N GLN A 344 -13.25 12.50 6.02
CA GLN A 344 -13.96 12.29 4.76
C GLN A 344 -14.90 13.45 4.45
N ARG A 345 -15.66 13.91 5.45
CA ARG A 345 -16.56 15.07 5.31
C ARG A 345 -15.78 16.33 4.95
N LEU A 346 -14.64 16.55 5.60
CA LEU A 346 -13.74 17.65 5.32
C LEU A 346 -13.23 17.63 3.87
N VAL A 347 -12.69 16.49 3.43
CA VAL A 347 -12.14 16.32 2.07
C VAL A 347 -13.24 16.51 1.02
N ARG A 348 -14.41 15.92 1.23
CA ARG A 348 -15.56 16.05 0.32
C ARG A 348 -16.07 17.48 0.22
N LYS A 349 -16.18 18.19 1.35
CA LYS A 349 -16.52 19.61 1.37
C LYS A 349 -15.54 20.42 0.52
N VAL A 350 -14.23 20.14 0.65
CA VAL A 350 -13.21 20.81 -0.15
C VAL A 350 -13.27 20.40 -1.62
N MET A 351 -13.53 19.14 -1.96
CA MET A 351 -13.74 18.69 -3.35
C MET A 351 -14.90 19.43 -4.02
N ALA A 352 -16.04 19.56 -3.34
CA ALA A 352 -17.21 20.31 -3.85
C ALA A 352 -16.85 21.78 -4.11
N TYR A 353 -16.15 22.42 -3.17
CA TYR A 353 -15.66 23.79 -3.37
C TYR A 353 -14.74 23.92 -4.59
N LEU A 354 -13.81 22.96 -4.77
CA LEU A 354 -12.92 22.94 -5.92
C LEU A 354 -13.69 22.75 -7.23
N HIS A 355 -14.73 21.90 -7.25
CA HIS A 355 -15.59 21.68 -8.41
C HIS A 355 -16.40 22.92 -8.79
N GLU A 356 -16.97 23.63 -7.82
CA GLU A 356 -17.75 24.84 -8.07
C GLU A 356 -16.87 26.04 -8.49
N ASN A 357 -15.61 26.08 -8.06
CA ASN A 357 -14.74 27.25 -8.21
C ASN A 357 -13.51 27.01 -9.10
N PHE A 358 -13.44 25.88 -9.82
CA PHE A 358 -12.22 25.47 -10.51
C PHE A 358 -11.66 26.49 -11.50
N ALA A 359 -12.51 27.29 -12.14
CA ALA A 359 -12.09 28.30 -13.11
C ALA A 359 -11.41 29.52 -12.46
N GLN A 360 -11.57 29.72 -11.15
CA GLN A 360 -11.04 30.87 -10.42
C GLN A 360 -9.63 30.60 -9.87
N PRO A 361 -8.80 31.64 -9.61
CA PRO A 361 -7.56 31.46 -8.86
C PRO A 361 -7.85 30.96 -7.45
N ILE A 362 -7.27 29.81 -7.07
CA ILE A 362 -7.43 29.20 -5.75
C ILE A 362 -6.05 29.07 -5.09
N ILE A 363 -5.91 29.65 -3.89
CA ILE A 363 -4.70 29.54 -3.07
C ILE A 363 -4.91 28.58 -1.89
N ARG A 364 -3.82 27.98 -1.39
CA ARG A 364 -3.85 26.95 -0.33
C ARG A 364 -4.48 27.46 0.97
N GLU A 365 -4.14 28.68 1.36
CA GLU A 365 -4.63 29.32 2.58
C GLU A 365 -6.14 29.48 2.57
N GLN A 366 -6.71 29.86 1.42
CA GLN A 366 -8.16 29.99 1.23
C GLN A 366 -8.88 28.65 1.38
N LEU A 367 -8.31 27.56 0.83
CA LEU A 367 -8.88 26.22 0.99
C LEU A 367 -8.84 25.77 2.45
N ALA A 368 -7.73 26.01 3.15
CA ALA A 368 -7.57 25.68 4.56
C ALA A 368 -8.55 26.47 5.44
N SER A 369 -8.71 27.77 5.17
CA SER A 369 -9.68 28.65 5.83
C SER A 369 -11.12 28.19 5.60
N TYR A 370 -11.50 27.89 4.35
CA TYR A 370 -12.82 27.37 4.00
C TYR A 370 -13.12 26.02 4.70
N ALA A 371 -12.10 25.17 4.81
CA ALA A 371 -12.17 23.89 5.48
C ALA A 371 -12.17 24.01 7.02
N GLY A 372 -11.79 25.17 7.58
CA GLY A 372 -11.70 25.41 9.02
C GLY A 372 -10.52 24.68 9.68
N VAL A 373 -9.45 24.37 8.94
CA VAL A 373 -8.30 23.59 9.41
C VAL A 373 -6.98 24.22 8.96
N SER A 374 -5.85 23.79 9.54
CA SER A 374 -4.52 24.21 9.06
C SER A 374 -4.20 23.60 7.69
N GLU A 375 -3.37 24.29 6.87
CA GLU A 375 -2.92 23.78 5.56
C GLU A 375 -2.24 22.41 5.66
N ARG A 376 -1.43 22.19 6.70
CA ARG A 376 -0.76 20.92 6.93
C ARG A 376 -1.76 19.80 7.23
N HIS A 377 -2.81 20.10 7.99
CA HIS A 377 -3.87 19.14 8.28
C HIS A 377 -4.69 18.85 7.02
N LEU A 378 -5.11 19.87 6.27
CA LEU A 378 -5.83 19.71 5.02
C LEU A 378 -5.06 18.82 4.03
N ASN A 379 -3.77 19.11 3.81
CA ASN A 379 -2.93 18.30 2.92
C ASN A 379 -2.83 16.85 3.40
N ARG A 380 -2.70 16.61 4.71
CA ARG A 380 -2.66 15.27 5.26
C ARG A 380 -3.96 14.51 5.01
N CYS A 381 -5.11 15.13 5.31
CA CYS A 381 -6.42 14.53 5.09
C CYS A 381 -6.66 14.23 3.60
N PHE A 382 -6.34 15.17 2.72
CA PHE A 382 -6.47 14.97 1.26
C PHE A 382 -5.58 13.83 0.75
N MET A 383 -4.32 13.76 1.19
CA MET A 383 -3.42 12.66 0.81
C MET A 383 -3.91 11.31 1.35
N GLN A 384 -4.49 11.27 2.55
CA GLN A 384 -5.03 10.04 3.13
C GLN A 384 -6.29 9.56 2.40
N GLU A 385 -7.18 10.48 2.03
CA GLU A 385 -8.49 10.14 1.44
C GLU A 385 -8.48 10.05 -0.08
N THR A 386 -7.56 10.72 -0.78
CA THR A 386 -7.52 10.76 -2.26
C THR A 386 -6.15 10.40 -2.86
N GLY A 387 -5.13 10.16 -2.04
CA GLY A 387 -3.76 9.92 -2.52
C GLY A 387 -3.04 11.14 -3.10
N THR A 388 -3.65 12.33 -3.11
CA THR A 388 -3.07 13.53 -3.74
C THR A 388 -3.27 14.78 -2.91
N THR A 389 -2.56 15.86 -3.25
CA THR A 389 -2.77 17.18 -2.61
C THR A 389 -3.96 17.90 -3.24
N PRO A 390 -4.63 18.84 -2.53
CA PRO A 390 -5.77 19.59 -3.06
C PRO A 390 -5.46 20.31 -4.40
N LEU A 391 -4.25 20.86 -4.55
CA LEU A 391 -3.83 21.52 -5.79
C LEU A 391 -3.53 20.53 -6.93
N THR A 392 -2.98 19.36 -6.61
CA THR A 392 -2.80 18.31 -7.62
C THR A 392 -4.16 17.85 -8.13
N TYR A 393 -5.10 17.61 -7.23
CA TYR A 393 -6.48 17.26 -7.55
C TYR A 393 -7.16 18.34 -8.41
N LEU A 394 -7.11 19.62 -7.99
CA LEU A 394 -7.65 20.74 -8.77
C LEU A 394 -7.07 20.79 -10.19
N ASN A 395 -5.75 20.64 -10.32
CA ASN A 395 -5.12 20.65 -11.63
C ASN A 395 -5.58 19.49 -12.51
N ARG A 396 -5.68 18.27 -11.98
CA ARG A 396 -6.23 17.12 -12.72
C ARG A 396 -7.64 17.39 -13.20
N TYR A 397 -8.47 17.95 -12.32
CA TYR A 397 -9.84 18.33 -12.64
C TYR A 397 -9.95 19.41 -13.72
N ARG A 398 -9.13 20.46 -13.66
CA ARG A 398 -9.04 21.47 -14.74
C ARG A 398 -8.61 20.86 -16.08
N ILE A 399 -7.70 19.89 -16.07
CA ILE A 399 -7.31 19.19 -17.30
C ILE A 399 -8.45 18.33 -17.84
N GLN A 400 -9.21 17.65 -16.97
CA GLN A 400 -10.39 16.89 -17.39
C GLN A 400 -11.42 17.80 -18.08
N GLU A 401 -11.72 18.97 -17.51
CA GLU A 401 -12.61 19.95 -18.14
C GLU A 401 -12.04 20.52 -19.43
N ALA A 402 -10.73 20.74 -19.48
CA ALA A 402 -10.06 21.16 -20.71
C ALA A 402 -10.20 20.11 -21.82
N ARG A 403 -10.13 18.80 -21.49
CA ARG A 403 -10.32 17.72 -22.46
C ARG A 403 -11.72 17.74 -23.06
N LYS A 404 -12.77 17.96 -22.25
CA LYS A 404 -14.16 18.08 -22.71
C LYS A 404 -14.28 19.24 -23.72
N LEU A 405 -13.84 20.44 -23.33
CA LEU A 405 -13.88 21.63 -24.19
C LEU A 405 -13.04 21.51 -25.47
N LEU A 406 -11.90 20.81 -25.42
CA LEU A 406 -11.07 20.58 -26.61
C LEU A 406 -11.70 19.55 -27.56
N ALA A 407 -12.39 18.54 -27.03
CA ALA A 407 -13.08 17.52 -27.83
C ALA A 407 -14.29 18.11 -28.57
N GLU A 408 -15.02 19.06 -27.96
CA GLU A 408 -16.09 19.82 -28.64
C GLU A 408 -15.57 20.64 -29.84
N GLY A 409 -14.26 20.96 -29.87
CA GLY A 409 -13.58 21.56 -31.01
C GLY A 409 -13.81 23.06 -31.23
N GLN A 410 -14.76 23.67 -30.52
CA GLN A 410 -15.23 25.05 -30.73
C GLN A 410 -14.24 26.14 -30.28
N LEU A 411 -13.42 25.86 -29.25
CA LEU A 411 -12.54 26.85 -28.62
C LEU A 411 -11.07 26.64 -28.97
N SER A 412 -10.30 27.71 -29.12
CA SER A 412 -8.84 27.65 -29.22
C SER A 412 -8.21 27.16 -27.91
N VAL A 413 -6.98 26.63 -27.99
CA VAL A 413 -6.25 26.14 -26.81
C VAL A 413 -6.09 27.23 -25.74
N ILE A 414 -5.90 28.49 -26.16
CA ILE A 414 -5.75 29.64 -25.26
C ILE A 414 -7.08 29.97 -24.57
N GLU A 415 -8.19 29.92 -25.30
CA GLU A 415 -9.53 30.14 -24.71
C GLU A 415 -9.89 29.04 -23.71
N VAL A 416 -9.60 27.78 -24.04
CA VAL A 416 -9.81 26.66 -23.11
C VAL A 416 -8.98 26.85 -21.85
N MET A 417 -7.69 27.17 -21.98
CA MET A 417 -6.79 27.43 -20.85
C MET A 417 -7.37 28.48 -19.90
N GLY A 418 -7.86 29.61 -20.44
CA GLY A 418 -8.48 30.68 -19.66
C GLY A 418 -9.78 30.24 -18.97
N ARG A 419 -10.64 29.49 -19.67
CA ARG A 419 -11.92 29.02 -19.11
C ARG A 419 -11.75 28.02 -17.97
N VAL A 420 -10.71 27.20 -17.99
CA VAL A 420 -10.44 26.23 -16.93
C VAL A 420 -9.54 26.79 -15.81
N GLY A 421 -9.20 28.08 -15.86
CA GLY A 421 -8.50 28.78 -14.77
C GLY A 421 -6.97 28.65 -14.75
N PHE A 422 -6.33 28.34 -15.88
CA PHE A 422 -4.88 28.46 -16.01
C PHE A 422 -4.49 29.85 -16.54
N SER A 423 -3.54 30.51 -15.87
CA SER A 423 -3.02 31.82 -16.28
C SER A 423 -1.82 31.72 -17.25
N GLU A 424 -1.05 30.63 -17.20
CA GLU A 424 0.16 30.46 -17.99
C GLU A 424 0.09 29.28 -18.96
N SER A 425 0.36 29.54 -20.23
CA SER A 425 0.32 28.54 -21.31
C SER A 425 1.39 27.46 -21.17
N SER A 426 2.60 27.82 -20.73
CA SER A 426 3.69 26.87 -20.48
C SER A 426 3.33 25.90 -19.35
N TYR A 427 2.77 26.44 -18.25
CA TYR A 427 2.31 25.65 -17.12
C TYR A 427 1.15 24.73 -17.52
N PHE A 428 0.11 25.26 -18.16
CA PHE A 428 -1.02 24.48 -18.66
C PHE A 428 -0.57 23.33 -19.57
N THR A 429 0.28 23.62 -20.56
CA THR A 429 0.78 22.60 -21.50
C THR A 429 1.56 21.51 -20.79
N ARG A 430 2.38 21.86 -19.80
CA ARG A 430 3.15 20.88 -19.01
C ARG A 430 2.24 19.98 -18.18
N ILE A 431 1.24 20.55 -17.50
CA ILE A 431 0.29 19.78 -16.68
C ILE A 431 -0.58 18.91 -17.59
N PHE A 432 -1.11 19.45 -18.68
CA PHE A 432 -1.91 18.69 -19.65
C PHE A 432 -1.12 17.49 -20.21
N ARG A 433 0.13 17.70 -20.60
CA ARG A 433 0.98 16.60 -21.11
C ARG A 433 1.27 15.55 -20.04
N ARG A 434 1.43 15.95 -18.79
CA ARG A 434 1.66 15.01 -17.69
C ARG A 434 0.44 14.13 -17.45
N GLU A 435 -0.76 14.70 -17.47
CA GLU A 435 -1.99 13.94 -17.19
C GLU A 435 -2.53 13.18 -18.42
N VAL A 436 -2.32 13.69 -19.64
CA VAL A 436 -2.93 13.15 -20.88
C VAL A 436 -1.90 12.47 -21.80
N GLY A 437 -0.61 12.65 -21.56
CA GLY A 437 0.49 12.11 -22.37
C GLY A 437 0.80 12.90 -23.66
N VAL A 438 -0.13 13.71 -24.15
CA VAL A 438 0.01 14.53 -25.37
C VAL A 438 -0.16 16.02 -25.10
N SER A 439 0.24 16.89 -26.02
CA SER A 439 0.01 18.34 -25.89
C SER A 439 -1.47 18.69 -26.14
N PRO A 440 -1.99 19.80 -25.59
CA PRO A 440 -3.38 20.23 -25.81
C PRO A 440 -3.72 20.38 -27.31
N GLY A 441 -2.77 20.89 -28.11
CA GLY A 441 -2.93 21.05 -29.54
C GLY A 441 -2.95 19.71 -30.30
N ALA A 442 -2.15 18.73 -29.87
CA ALA A 442 -2.17 17.38 -30.45
C ALA A 442 -3.48 16.66 -30.09
N TYR A 443 -3.92 16.77 -28.83
CA TYR A 443 -5.20 16.25 -28.38
C TYR A 443 -6.36 16.80 -29.22
N LYS A 444 -6.46 18.13 -29.37
CA LYS A 444 -7.49 18.77 -30.18
C LYS A 444 -7.50 18.30 -31.64
N LYS A 445 -6.33 18.02 -32.23
CA LYS A 445 -6.24 17.50 -33.61
C LYS A 445 -6.70 16.05 -33.71
N GLY A 446 -6.37 15.22 -32.71
CA GLY A 446 -6.78 13.80 -32.67
C GLY A 446 -8.23 13.58 -32.27
N SER A 447 -8.87 14.55 -31.62
CA SER A 447 -10.29 14.49 -31.21
C SER A 447 -11.27 15.07 -32.23
N ARG A 448 -10.79 15.61 -33.36
CA ARG A 448 -11.68 16.05 -34.44
C ARG A 448 -12.22 14.82 -35.19
N PRO A 449 -13.54 14.72 -35.42
CA PRO A 449 -14.13 13.62 -36.17
C PRO A 449 -13.62 13.56 -37.61
#